data_AF-A0A521HXT6-F1
#
_entry.id   AF-A0A521HXT6-F1
#
_cell.length_a   1.000
_cell.length_b   1.000
_cell.length_c   1.000
_cell.angle_alpha   90.00
_cell.angle_beta   90.00
_cell.angle_gamma   90.00
#
_symmetry.space_group_name_H-M   'P 1'
#
loop_
_entity.id
_entity.type
_entity.pdbx_description
1 polymer ?
#
loop_
_entity_poly.entity_id
_entity_poly.type
_entity_poly.pdbx_seq_one_letter_code
_entity_poly.pdbx_strand_id
1 'polypeptide(L)'
;MKITDALVGEHGVLYSQFDLLQRTAETANLEVIKAQGALLLAGLASHAHIENEVLFPAMENIMGEEGPTHVFRMEHEQIEGWLEQLQEIRELMRAHDEIEGALARLPQTEDLAQAKRLVSDTLHLAREHFGKEEVMLFQMAENMLEPRALEELGAEWAQRRGVAWGG
;
A
#
# COMPACT_ATOMS: atom_id res chain seq x y z
N MET A 1 -32.48 -10.06 10.88
CA MET A 1 -31.11 -10.62 10.84
C MET A 1 -30.32 -9.95 11.95
N LYS A 2 -29.64 -10.72 12.80
CA LYS A 2 -28.73 -10.16 13.83
C LYS A 2 -27.41 -9.78 13.16
N ILE A 3 -26.67 -8.83 13.74
CA ILE A 3 -25.33 -8.48 13.24
C ILE A 3 -24.40 -9.70 13.22
N THR A 4 -24.51 -10.59 14.21
CA THR A 4 -23.75 -11.85 14.25
C THR A 4 -24.10 -12.80 13.10
N ASP A 5 -25.35 -12.80 12.61
CA ASP A 5 -25.74 -13.62 11.46
C ASP A 5 -25.10 -13.06 10.17
N ALA A 6 -24.99 -11.74 10.06
CA ALA A 6 -24.36 -11.07 8.93
C ALA A 6 -22.84 -11.31 8.90
N LEU A 7 -22.16 -11.11 10.03
CA LEU A 7 -20.71 -11.29 10.14
C LEU A 7 -20.29 -12.74 9.88
N VAL A 8 -21.04 -13.74 10.37
CA VAL A 8 -20.82 -15.15 10.00
C VAL A 8 -21.04 -15.38 8.50
N GLY A 9 -21.99 -14.68 7.88
CA GLY A 9 -22.18 -14.70 6.43
C GLY A 9 -20.96 -14.16 5.67
N GLU A 10 -20.39 -13.05 6.13
CA GLU A 10 -19.16 -12.48 5.56
C GLU A 10 -17.96 -13.42 5.73
N HIS A 11 -17.83 -14.07 6.90
CA HIS A 11 -16.82 -15.10 7.12
C HIS A 11 -16.90 -16.22 6.09
N GLY A 12 -18.09 -16.67 5.71
CA GLY A 12 -18.26 -17.69 4.66
C GLY A 12 -17.68 -17.28 3.30
N VAL A 13 -17.79 -16.00 2.94
CA VAL A 13 -17.19 -15.45 1.72
C VAL A 13 -15.67 -15.35 1.87
N LEU A 14 -15.17 -14.85 3.00
CA LEU A 14 -13.73 -14.73 3.30
C LEU A 14 -13.05 -16.10 3.33
N TYR A 15 -13.68 -17.12 3.93
CA TYR A 15 -13.18 -18.50 3.90
C TYR A 15 -13.04 -19.03 2.48
N SER A 16 -14.00 -18.75 1.60
CA SER A 16 -13.90 -19.14 0.19
C SER A 16 -12.72 -18.46 -0.52
N GLN A 17 -12.41 -17.21 -0.16
CA GLN A 17 -11.24 -16.49 -0.66
C GLN A 17 -9.93 -17.04 -0.10
N PHE A 18 -9.87 -17.40 1.19
CA PHE A 18 -8.72 -18.07 1.80
C PHE A 18 -8.40 -19.38 1.09
N ASP A 19 -9.40 -20.24 0.88
CA ASP A 19 -9.21 -21.52 0.21
C ASP A 19 -8.73 -21.34 -1.24
N LEU A 20 -9.23 -20.31 -1.93
CA LEU A 20 -8.76 -19.99 -3.28
C LEU A 20 -7.30 -19.55 -3.26
N LEU A 21 -6.95 -18.58 -2.41
CA LEU A 21 -5.59 -18.04 -2.31
C LEU A 21 -4.58 -19.12 -1.94
N GLN A 22 -4.94 -20.01 -1.01
CA GLN A 22 -4.07 -21.13 -0.62
C GLN A 22 -3.77 -22.04 -1.82
N ARG A 23 -4.79 -22.39 -2.61
CA ARG A 23 -4.62 -23.26 -3.80
C ARG A 23 -3.83 -22.58 -4.91
N THR A 24 -4.08 -21.29 -5.16
CA THR A 24 -3.39 -20.56 -6.21
C THR A 24 -1.94 -20.27 -5.84
N ALA A 25 -1.63 -20.03 -4.55
CA ALA A 25 -0.26 -19.78 -4.10
C ALA A 25 0.72 -20.92 -4.44
N GLU A 26 0.23 -22.16 -4.59
CA GLU A 26 1.06 -23.32 -4.94
C GLU A 26 1.52 -23.33 -6.41
N THR A 27 0.78 -22.67 -7.31
CA THR A 27 0.93 -22.87 -8.77
C THR A 27 0.95 -21.58 -9.59
N ALA A 28 0.41 -20.49 -9.06
CA ALA A 28 0.29 -19.23 -9.75
C ALA A 28 1.58 -18.41 -9.70
N ASN A 29 1.69 -17.45 -10.61
CA ASN A 29 2.78 -16.48 -10.56
C ASN A 29 2.54 -15.42 -9.47
N LEU A 30 3.60 -14.68 -9.16
CA LEU A 30 3.60 -13.66 -8.12
C LEU A 30 2.50 -12.60 -8.30
N GLU A 31 2.23 -12.16 -9.54
CA GLU A 31 1.25 -11.10 -9.81
C GLU A 31 -0.19 -11.55 -9.52
N VAL A 32 -0.52 -12.81 -9.81
CA VAL A 32 -1.82 -13.40 -9.45
C VAL A 32 -1.96 -13.50 -7.92
N ILE A 33 -0.93 -13.98 -7.23
CA ILE A 33 -0.94 -14.10 -5.76
C ILE A 33 -1.12 -12.71 -5.12
N LYS A 34 -0.38 -11.70 -5.58
CA LYS A 34 -0.51 -10.32 -5.12
C LYS A 34 -1.90 -9.74 -5.36
N ALA A 35 -2.47 -9.96 -6.55
CA ALA A 35 -3.80 -9.47 -6.89
C ALA A 35 -4.89 -10.09 -5.99
N GLN A 36 -4.83 -11.40 -5.76
CA GLN A 36 -5.77 -12.08 -4.87
C GLN A 36 -5.57 -11.71 -3.40
N GLY A 37 -4.32 -11.60 -2.94
CA GLY A 37 -3.99 -11.14 -1.60
C GLY A 37 -4.51 -9.72 -1.33
N ALA A 38 -4.37 -8.81 -2.29
CA ALA A 38 -4.89 -7.45 -2.17
C ALA A 38 -6.43 -7.40 -2.09
N LEU A 39 -7.13 -8.24 -2.88
CA LEU A 39 -8.58 -8.36 -2.80
C LEU A 39 -9.02 -8.90 -1.43
N LEU A 40 -8.35 -9.93 -0.94
CA LEU A 40 -8.64 -10.51 0.37
C LEU A 40 -8.41 -9.50 1.50
N LEU A 41 -7.28 -8.78 1.45
CA LEU A 41 -6.94 -7.79 2.46
C LEU A 41 -7.97 -6.65 2.52
N ALA A 42 -8.44 -6.17 1.36
CA ALA A 42 -9.50 -5.17 1.31
C ALA A 42 -10.81 -5.68 1.94
N GLY A 43 -11.15 -6.96 1.73
CA GLY A 43 -12.30 -7.60 2.36
C GLY A 43 -12.15 -7.70 3.88
N LEU A 44 -10.99 -8.12 4.37
CA LEU A 44 -10.68 -8.21 5.81
C LEU A 44 -10.73 -6.85 6.51
N ALA A 45 -10.12 -5.81 5.92
CA ALA A 45 -10.17 -4.46 6.48
C ALA A 45 -11.61 -3.92 6.53
N SER A 46 -12.40 -4.13 5.48
CA SER A 46 -13.81 -3.73 5.48
C SER A 46 -14.62 -4.47 6.55
N HIS A 47 -14.36 -5.75 6.78
CA HIS A 47 -15.00 -6.55 7.82
C HIS A 47 -14.64 -6.05 9.22
N ALA A 48 -13.33 -5.91 9.48
CA ALA A 48 -12.76 -5.38 10.71
C ALA A 48 -13.34 -4.00 11.07
N HIS A 49 -13.50 -3.11 10.08
CA HIS A 49 -14.09 -1.80 10.27
C HIS A 49 -15.53 -1.87 10.80
N ILE A 50 -16.35 -2.81 10.30
CA ILE A 50 -17.72 -2.99 10.81
C ILE A 50 -17.71 -3.53 12.24
N GLU A 51 -16.82 -4.46 12.57
CA GLU A 51 -16.68 -4.95 13.94
C GLU A 51 -16.25 -3.81 14.89
N ASN A 52 -15.26 -3.01 14.49
CA ASN A 52 -14.70 -1.90 15.24
C ASN A 52 -15.70 -0.76 15.50
N GLU A 53 -16.50 -0.40 14.51
CA GLU A 53 -17.39 0.78 14.57
C GLU A 53 -18.82 0.45 15.01
N VAL A 54 -19.24 -0.81 14.89
CA VAL A 54 -20.63 -1.21 15.17
C VAL A 54 -20.73 -2.23 16.29
N LEU A 55 -20.03 -3.36 16.20
CA LEU A 55 -20.17 -4.44 17.16
C LEU A 55 -19.47 -4.14 18.48
N PHE A 56 -18.19 -3.78 18.43
CA PHE A 56 -17.35 -3.57 19.60
C PHE A 56 -17.85 -2.44 20.49
N PRO A 57 -18.28 -1.25 19.99
CA PRO A 57 -18.80 -0.21 20.86
C PRO A 57 -20.04 -0.66 21.65
N ALA A 58 -20.89 -1.48 21.04
CA ALA A 58 -22.06 -2.04 21.73
C ALA A 58 -21.67 -3.05 22.82
N MET A 59 -20.61 -3.84 22.60
CA MET A 59 -20.07 -4.79 23.59
C MET A 59 -19.34 -4.06 24.73
N GLU A 60 -18.48 -3.11 24.40
CA GLU A 60 -17.67 -2.29 25.31
C GLU A 60 -18.54 -1.47 26.27
N ASN A 61 -19.71 -1.00 25.82
CA ASN A 61 -20.71 -0.36 26.69
C ASN A 61 -21.19 -1.26 27.86
N ILE A 62 -21.08 -2.58 27.74
CA ILE A 62 -21.49 -3.55 28.76
C ILE A 62 -20.29 -4.05 29.57
N MET A 63 -19.15 -4.29 28.91
CA MET A 63 -17.99 -4.98 29.51
C MET A 63 -16.80 -4.06 29.85
N GLY A 64 -16.79 -2.82 29.38
CA GLY A 64 -15.65 -1.90 29.44
C GLY A 64 -14.68 -2.06 28.25
N GLU A 65 -13.87 -1.03 28.02
CA GLU A 65 -12.95 -0.93 26.87
C GLU A 65 -11.70 -1.81 26.99
N GLU A 66 -11.28 -2.18 28.20
CA GLU A 66 -10.14 -3.09 28.43
C GLU A 66 -10.53 -4.58 28.31
N GLY A 67 -11.65 -4.87 27.64
CA GLY A 67 -12.15 -6.21 27.40
C GLY A 67 -11.48 -6.91 26.20
N PRO A 68 -11.98 -8.09 25.82
CA PRO A 68 -11.45 -8.87 24.68
C PRO A 68 -11.42 -8.11 23.35
N THR A 69 -12.29 -7.11 23.17
CA THR A 69 -12.36 -6.27 21.97
C THR A 69 -11.07 -5.48 21.74
N HIS A 70 -10.31 -5.14 22.81
CA HIS A 70 -9.04 -4.44 22.68
C HIS A 70 -8.00 -5.24 21.88
N VAL A 71 -7.91 -6.56 22.11
CA VAL A 71 -6.96 -7.42 21.37
C VAL A 71 -7.36 -7.50 19.89
N PHE A 72 -8.65 -7.67 19.61
CA PHE A 72 -9.14 -7.69 18.23
C PHE A 72 -8.89 -6.37 17.50
N ARG A 73 -9.04 -5.21 18.18
CA ARG A 73 -8.72 -3.91 17.60
C ARG A 73 -7.24 -3.81 17.21
N MET A 74 -6.33 -4.31 18.03
CA MET A 74 -4.89 -4.35 17.67
C MET A 74 -4.61 -5.23 16.44
N GLU A 75 -5.31 -6.37 16.31
CA GLU A 75 -5.21 -7.23 15.13
C GLU A 75 -5.78 -6.52 13.88
N HIS A 76 -6.89 -5.80 14.03
CA HIS A 76 -7.50 -5.01 12.96
C HIS A 76 -6.61 -3.84 12.51
N GLU A 77 -5.98 -3.13 13.44
CA GLU A 77 -5.00 -2.06 13.13
C GLU A 77 -3.85 -2.58 12.26
N GLN A 78 -3.39 -3.82 12.47
CA GLN A 78 -2.36 -4.42 11.63
C GLN A 78 -2.86 -4.69 10.20
N ILE A 79 -4.08 -5.22 10.07
CA ILE A 79 -4.71 -5.48 8.77
C ILE A 79 -4.90 -4.18 7.99
N GLU A 80 -5.41 -3.14 8.66
CA GLU A 80 -5.59 -1.80 8.08
C GLU A 80 -4.24 -1.20 7.65
N GLY A 81 -3.22 -1.27 8.51
CA GLY A 81 -1.88 -0.79 8.19
C GLY A 81 -1.24 -1.49 6.98
N TRP A 82 -1.45 -2.80 6.80
CA TRP A 82 -0.99 -3.49 5.58
C TRP A 82 -1.71 -3.03 4.33
N LEU A 83 -3.00 -2.68 4.44
CA LEU A 83 -3.78 -2.19 3.31
C LEU A 83 -3.31 -0.79 2.89
N GLU A 84 -3.04 0.08 3.86
CA GLU A 84 -2.47 1.41 3.64
C GLU A 84 -1.12 1.32 2.93
N GLN A 85 -0.19 0.49 3.42
CA GLN A 85 1.11 0.27 2.77
C GLN A 85 0.98 -0.20 1.32
N LEU A 86 0.06 -1.12 1.03
CA LEU A 86 -0.20 -1.59 -0.33
C LEU A 86 -0.78 -0.49 -1.23
N GLN A 87 -1.59 0.41 -0.68
CA GLN A 87 -2.10 1.56 -1.42
C GLN A 87 -0.98 2.56 -1.71
N GLU A 88 -0.14 2.89 -0.73
CA GLU A 88 0.98 3.81 -0.89
C GLU A 88 1.98 3.33 -1.94
N ILE A 89 2.31 2.04 -1.96
CA ILE A 89 3.17 1.45 -3.00
C ILE A 89 2.52 1.59 -4.39
N ARG A 90 1.22 1.34 -4.51
CA ARG A 90 0.50 1.50 -5.79
C ARG A 90 0.47 2.95 -6.25
N GLU A 91 0.30 3.90 -5.33
CA GLU A 91 0.35 5.33 -5.65
C GLU A 91 1.74 5.76 -6.12
N LEU A 92 2.81 5.28 -5.48
CA LEU A 92 4.18 5.51 -5.93
C LEU A 92 4.40 5.03 -7.37
N MET A 93 3.96 3.81 -7.68
CA MET A 93 4.07 3.25 -9.04
C MET A 93 3.24 4.06 -10.06
N ARG A 94 2.01 4.42 -9.71
CA ARG A 94 1.13 5.19 -10.59
C ARG A 94 1.67 6.59 -10.87
N ALA A 95 2.33 7.21 -9.89
CA ALA A 95 2.94 8.52 -10.07
C ALA A 95 4.01 8.52 -11.17
N HIS A 96 4.81 7.44 -11.30
CA HIS A 96 5.77 7.30 -12.40
C HIS A 96 5.08 7.32 -13.77
N ASP A 97 4.05 6.50 -13.95
CA ASP A 97 3.30 6.42 -15.22
C ASP A 97 2.67 7.78 -15.58
N GLU A 98 2.12 8.49 -14.59
CA GLU A 98 1.49 9.80 -14.77
C GLU A 98 2.51 10.89 -15.13
N ILE A 99 3.66 10.92 -14.45
CA ILE A 99 4.77 11.84 -14.74
C ILE A 99 5.32 11.57 -16.15
N GLU A 100 5.62 10.31 -16.49
CA GLU A 100 6.12 9.93 -17.81
C GLU A 100 5.13 10.33 -18.91
N GLY A 101 3.86 9.99 -18.74
CA GLY A 101 2.81 10.34 -19.68
C GLY A 101 2.64 11.85 -19.85
N ALA A 102 2.77 12.63 -18.77
CA ALA A 102 2.69 14.09 -18.85
C ALA A 102 3.89 14.70 -19.58
N LEU A 103 5.12 14.23 -19.29
CA LEU A 103 6.33 14.67 -19.98
C LEU A 103 6.32 14.29 -21.46
N ALA A 104 5.79 13.13 -21.83
CA ALA A 104 5.65 12.71 -23.23
C ALA A 104 4.65 13.57 -24.03
N ARG A 105 3.60 14.11 -23.38
CA ARG A 105 2.62 15.02 -23.99
C ARG A 105 3.14 16.45 -24.16
N LEU A 106 4.11 16.87 -23.36
CA LEU A 106 4.58 18.26 -23.34
C LEU A 106 5.08 18.76 -24.72
N PRO A 107 5.89 18.01 -25.49
CA PRO A 107 6.33 18.44 -26.83
C PRO A 107 5.20 18.54 -27.87
N GLN A 108 4.04 17.93 -27.60
CA GLN A 108 2.89 17.88 -28.50
C GLN A 108 1.89 19.01 -28.19
N THR A 109 2.12 19.77 -27.12
CA THR A 109 1.20 20.80 -26.64
C THR A 109 1.41 22.10 -27.41
N GLU A 110 0.40 22.53 -28.18
CA GLU A 110 0.47 23.76 -28.98
C GLU A 110 0.03 25.02 -28.21
N ASP A 111 -0.74 24.86 -27.12
CA ASP A 111 -1.22 25.97 -26.29
C ASP A 111 -0.29 26.26 -25.10
N LEU A 112 0.23 27.49 -25.02
CA LEU A 112 1.16 27.90 -23.97
C LEU A 112 0.55 27.81 -22.56
N ALA A 113 -0.74 28.13 -22.41
CA ALA A 113 -1.38 28.07 -21.10
C ALA A 113 -1.55 26.62 -20.62
N GLN A 114 -1.89 25.70 -21.52
CA GLN A 114 -1.93 24.27 -21.28
C GLN A 114 -0.54 23.71 -20.96
N ALA A 115 0.49 24.09 -21.71
CA ALA A 115 1.85 23.65 -21.45
C ALA A 115 2.32 24.08 -20.06
N LYS A 116 2.02 25.32 -19.65
CA LYS A 116 2.34 25.83 -18.30
C LYS A 116 1.64 25.04 -17.19
N ARG A 117 0.35 24.74 -17.35
CA ARG A 117 -0.40 23.91 -16.39
C ARG A 117 0.19 22.51 -16.32
N LEU A 118 0.41 21.86 -17.46
CA LEU A 118 0.97 20.52 -17.53
C LEU A 118 2.33 20.44 -16.81
N VAL A 119 3.22 21.40 -17.05
CA VAL A 119 4.52 21.46 -16.36
C VAL A 119 4.34 21.66 -14.85
N SER A 120 3.48 22.61 -14.44
CA SER A 120 3.21 22.87 -13.02
C SER A 120 2.71 21.62 -12.30
N ASP A 121 1.70 20.96 -12.86
CA ASP A 121 1.07 19.78 -12.26
C ASP A 121 2.05 18.59 -12.21
N THR A 122 2.81 18.38 -13.30
CA THR A 122 3.84 17.33 -13.36
C THR A 122 4.94 17.54 -12.33
N LEU A 123 5.43 18.78 -12.17
CA LEU A 123 6.46 19.09 -11.19
C LEU A 123 5.95 19.00 -9.76
N HIS A 124 4.68 19.31 -9.52
CA HIS A 124 4.05 19.11 -8.22
C HIS A 124 3.98 17.62 -7.88
N LEU A 125 3.43 16.81 -8.79
CA LEU A 125 3.34 15.36 -8.62
C LEU A 125 4.73 14.72 -8.41
N ALA A 126 5.74 15.13 -9.18
CA ALA A 126 7.11 14.63 -9.02
C ALA A 126 7.70 14.95 -7.64
N ARG A 127 7.40 16.13 -7.09
CA ARG A 127 7.87 16.51 -5.74
C ARG A 127 7.17 15.72 -4.65
N GLU A 128 5.85 15.53 -4.76
CA GLU A 128 5.10 14.69 -3.81
C GLU A 128 5.59 13.25 -3.86
N HIS A 129 5.83 12.73 -5.06
CA HIS A 129 6.39 11.41 -5.28
C HIS A 129 7.77 11.24 -4.62
N PHE A 130 8.72 12.16 -4.86
CA PHE A 130 10.02 12.12 -4.19
C PHE A 130 9.91 12.20 -2.66
N GLY A 131 9.00 13.04 -2.14
CA GLY A 131 8.77 13.11 -0.70
C GLY A 131 8.33 11.76 -0.10
N LYS A 132 7.48 11.01 -0.81
CA LYS A 132 7.08 9.66 -0.40
C LYS A 132 8.25 8.67 -0.50
N GLU A 133 9.07 8.72 -1.55
CA GLU A 133 10.28 7.87 -1.65
C GLU A 133 11.25 8.13 -0.48
N GLU A 134 11.53 9.40 -0.20
CA GLU A 134 12.47 9.84 0.82
C GLU A 134 12.04 9.45 2.25
N VAL A 135 10.76 9.61 2.57
CA VAL A 135 10.24 9.37 3.93
C VAL A 135 9.87 7.91 4.16
N MET A 136 9.37 7.22 3.14
CA MET A 136 8.82 5.87 3.28
C MET A 136 9.69 4.82 2.62
N LEU A 137 9.89 4.90 1.30
CA LEU A 137 10.58 3.83 0.56
C LEU A 137 12.03 3.66 1.02
N PHE A 138 12.77 4.75 1.20
CA PHE A 138 14.17 4.67 1.63
C PHE A 138 14.27 4.19 3.08
N GLN A 139 13.36 4.58 3.98
CA GLN A 139 13.32 4.03 5.34
C GLN A 139 13.01 2.53 5.33
N MET A 140 12.12 2.06 4.46
CA MET A 140 11.88 0.63 4.28
C MET A 140 13.14 -0.09 3.78
N ALA A 141 13.86 0.50 2.81
CA ALA A 141 15.11 -0.06 2.32
C ALA A 141 16.17 -0.17 3.42
N GLU A 142 16.35 0.87 4.24
CA GLU A 142 17.25 0.89 5.41
C GLU A 142 16.88 -0.18 6.46
N ASN A 143 15.59 -0.49 6.64
CA ASN A 143 15.15 -1.50 7.59
C ASN A 143 15.27 -2.94 7.04
N MET A 144 15.27 -3.11 5.72
CA MET A 144 15.25 -4.42 5.05
C MET A 144 16.64 -4.87 4.58
N LEU A 145 17.54 -3.94 4.27
CA LEU A 145 18.84 -4.20 3.69
C LEU A 145 19.94 -3.95 4.72
N GLU A 146 20.91 -4.85 4.80
CA GLU A 146 22.09 -4.67 5.65
C GLU A 146 22.94 -3.48 5.16
N PRO A 147 23.63 -2.75 6.05
CA PRO A 147 24.42 -1.56 5.69
C PRO A 147 25.40 -1.79 4.53
N ARG A 148 26.06 -2.95 4.53
CA ARG A 148 26.99 -3.32 3.45
C ARG A 148 26.31 -3.42 2.08
N ALA A 149 25.08 -3.94 2.02
CA ALA A 149 24.34 -4.04 0.77
C ALA A 149 23.98 -2.64 0.25
N LEU A 150 23.61 -1.72 1.14
CA LEU A 150 23.34 -0.32 0.80
C LEU A 150 24.61 0.39 0.28
N GLU A 151 25.77 0.16 0.91
CA GLU A 151 27.06 0.69 0.45
C GLU A 151 27.44 0.17 -0.95
N GLU A 152 27.25 -1.13 -1.19
CA GLU A 152 27.51 -1.76 -2.49
C GLU A 152 26.58 -1.19 -3.59
N LEU A 153 25.29 -0.98 -3.28
CA LEU A 153 24.33 -0.31 -4.18
C LEU A 153 24.70 1.16 -4.44
N GLY A 154 25.18 1.88 -3.42
CA GLY A 154 25.66 3.26 -3.56
C GLY A 154 26.89 3.36 -4.46
N ALA A 155 27.84 2.42 -4.33
CA ALA A 155 29.00 2.33 -5.21
C ALA A 155 28.60 2.03 -6.66
N GLU A 156 27.64 1.12 -6.87
CA GLU A 156 27.09 0.83 -8.20
C GLU A 156 26.42 2.07 -8.81
N TRP A 157 25.60 2.79 -8.04
CA TRP A 157 24.99 4.05 -8.47
C TRP A 157 26.05 5.05 -8.91
N ALA A 158 27.11 5.21 -8.12
CA ALA A 158 28.18 6.14 -8.41
C ALA A 158 28.93 5.79 -9.70
N GLN A 159 29.24 4.50 -9.90
CA GLN A 159 29.83 4.00 -11.13
C GLN A 159 28.95 4.30 -12.35
N ARG A 160 27.64 4.03 -12.26
CA ARG A 160 26.67 4.28 -13.34
C ARG A 160 26.51 5.78 -13.64
N ARG A 161 26.65 6.64 -12.64
CA ARG A 161 26.61 8.11 -12.78
C ARG A 161 27.96 8.74 -13.14
N GLY A 162 29.05 7.96 -13.15
CA GLY A 162 30.40 8.46 -13.42
C GLY A 162 30.95 9.39 -12.34
N VAL A 163 30.45 9.29 -11.11
CA VAL A 163 30.92 10.09 -9.97
C VAL A 163 31.88 9.29 -9.11
N ALA A 164 32.92 9.94 -8.60
CA ALA A 164 33.86 9.29 -7.69
C ALA A 164 33.18 9.07 -6.33
N TRP A 165 32.95 7.81 -5.96
CA TRP A 165 32.53 7.42 -4.61
C TRP A 165 33.77 7.09 -3.78
N GLY A 166 34.05 7.93 -2.80
CA GLY A 166 35.00 7.61 -1.74
C GLY A 166 34.22 6.97 -0.60
N GLY A 167 34.37 5.65 -0.44
CA GLY A 167 33.91 4.95 0.77
C GLY A 167 34.67 5.41 2.00
#